data_AF-A0A6B0XKR8-F1
#
_entry.id   AF-A0A6B0XKR8-F1
#
_cell.length_a   1.000
_cell.length_b   1.000
_cell.length_c   1.000
_cell.angle_alpha   90.00
_cell.angle_beta   90.00
_cell.angle_gamma   90.00
#
_symmetry.space_group_name_H-M   'P 1'
#
loop_
_entity.id
_entity.type
_entity.pdbx_description
1 polymer ?
#
loop_
_entity_poly.entity_id
_entity_poly.type
_entity_poly.pdbx_seq_one_letter_code
_entity_poly.pdbx_strand_id
1 'polypeptide(L)'
;MGSVITVRDIDPGDKAWLRQEARHVGLSMEEYVRRLIHEKREKTEQCLKPSEVFRRHFGPERGVELPPRRRYRYKPVSFADDGEA
;
A
#
# COMPACT_ATOMS: atom_id res chain seq x y z
N MET A 1 -6.69 6.28 -24.31
CA MET A 1 -7.03 4.84 -24.36
C MET A 1 -7.38 4.40 -22.94
N GLY A 2 -8.62 4.02 -22.68
CA GLY A 2 -9.03 3.53 -21.36
C GLY A 2 -8.49 2.11 -21.12
N SER A 3 -7.92 1.86 -19.95
CA SER A 3 -7.55 0.50 -19.53
C SER A 3 -8.77 -0.18 -18.91
N VAL A 4 -9.10 -1.39 -19.37
CA VAL A 4 -10.21 -2.19 -18.84
C VAL A 4 -9.65 -3.28 -17.95
N ILE A 5 -10.18 -3.40 -16.73
CA ILE A 5 -9.79 -4.41 -15.74
C ILE A 5 -11.01 -5.25 -15.42
N THR A 6 -10.85 -6.57 -15.39
CA THR A 6 -11.90 -7.52 -14.99
C THR A 6 -11.52 -8.16 -13.66
N VAL A 7 -12.42 -8.10 -12.67
CA VAL A 7 -12.29 -8.80 -11.39
C VAL A 7 -13.19 -10.04 -11.43
N ARG A 8 -12.60 -11.23 -11.38
CA ARG A 8 -13.33 -12.51 -11.50
C ARG A 8 -13.89 -12.97 -10.16
N ASP A 9 -13.03 -12.99 -9.14
CA ASP A 9 -13.36 -13.52 -7.82
C ASP A 9 -13.60 -12.38 -6.83
N ILE A 10 -14.79 -11.79 -6.91
CA ILE A 10 -15.28 -10.85 -5.90
C ILE A 10 -16.23 -11.58 -4.96
N ASP A 11 -16.09 -11.32 -3.66
CA ASP A 11 -17.02 -11.85 -2.66
C ASP A 11 -18.47 -11.45 -3.03
N PRO A 12 -19.44 -12.40 -2.95
CA PRO A 12 -20.83 -12.11 -3.29
C PRO A 12 -21.45 -10.98 -2.43
N GLY A 13 -21.05 -10.89 -1.16
CA GLY A 13 -21.47 -9.83 -0.23
C GLY A 13 -20.95 -8.46 -0.67
N ASP A 14 -19.66 -8.37 -0.99
CA ASP A 14 -19.05 -7.14 -1.50
C ASP A 14 -19.69 -6.69 -2.81
N LYS A 15 -19.97 -7.63 -3.71
CA LYS A 15 -20.65 -7.35 -4.99
C LYS A 15 -22.08 -6.85 -4.78
N ALA A 16 -22.82 -7.43 -3.83
CA ALA A 16 -24.18 -6.99 -3.51
C ALA A 16 -24.17 -5.59 -2.91
N TRP A 17 -23.26 -5.33 -1.98
CA TRP A 17 -23.05 -4.02 -1.38
C TRP A 17 -22.72 -2.96 -2.44
N LEU A 18 -21.75 -3.22 -3.33
CA LEU A 18 -21.39 -2.30 -4.43
C LEU A 18 -22.56 -1.97 -5.35
N ARG A 19 -23.44 -2.95 -5.64
CA ARG A 19 -24.63 -2.72 -6.44
C ARG A 19 -25.65 -1.84 -5.73
N GLN A 20 -25.85 -2.06 -4.44
CA GLN A 20 -26.77 -1.26 -3.63
C GLN A 20 -26.28 0.18 -3.55
N GLU A 21 -24.99 0.37 -3.27
CA GLU A 21 -24.38 1.70 -3.14
C GLU A 21 -24.42 2.47 -4.47
N ALA A 22 -24.10 1.81 -5.58
CA ALA A 22 -24.22 2.42 -6.91
C ALA A 22 -25.65 2.87 -7.22
N ARG A 23 -26.66 2.07 -6.85
CA ARG A 23 -28.08 2.45 -7.00
C ARG A 23 -28.45 3.65 -6.15
N HIS A 24 -27.97 3.72 -4.91
CA HIS A 24 -28.24 4.85 -4.01
C HIS A 24 -27.73 6.18 -4.58
N VAL A 25 -26.58 6.15 -5.27
CA VAL A 25 -25.98 7.32 -5.93
C VAL A 25 -26.51 7.54 -7.36
N GLY A 26 -27.36 6.64 -7.88
CA GLY A 26 -27.93 6.74 -9.23
C GLY A 26 -26.94 6.44 -10.36
N LEU A 27 -25.89 5.66 -10.09
CA LEU A 27 -24.84 5.29 -11.04
C LEU A 27 -24.91 3.81 -11.42
N SER A 28 -24.30 3.45 -12.55
CA SER A 28 -23.99 2.05 -12.81
C SER A 28 -22.93 1.55 -11.84
N MET A 29 -22.94 0.25 -11.52
CA MET A 29 -21.94 -0.36 -10.64
C MET A 29 -20.50 -0.12 -11.16
N GLU A 30 -20.31 -0.22 -12.48
CA GLU A 30 -18.99 0.01 -13.09
C GLU A 30 -18.52 1.46 -12.93
N GLU A 31 -19.40 2.42 -13.23
CA GLU A 31 -19.06 3.85 -13.10
C GLU A 31 -18.82 4.23 -11.63
N TYR A 32 -19.61 3.67 -10.71
CA TYR A 32 -19.38 3.83 -9.28
C TYR A 32 -18.01 3.33 -8.84
N VAL A 33 -17.63 2.10 -9.24
CA VAL A 33 -16.31 1.52 -8.93
C VAL A 33 -15.18 2.34 -9.59
N ARG A 34 -15.38 2.83 -10.81
CA ARG A 34 -14.41 3.69 -11.50
C ARG A 34 -14.10 4.95 -10.69
N ARG A 35 -15.15 5.64 -10.20
CA ARG A 35 -14.99 6.82 -9.34
C ARG A 35 -14.32 6.50 -8.02
N LEU A 36 -14.70 5.38 -7.38
CA LEU A 36 -14.10 4.93 -6.14
C LEU A 36 -12.59 4.70 -6.29
N ILE A 37 -12.16 4.06 -7.38
CA ILE A 37 -10.74 3.84 -7.69
C ILE A 37 -10.04 5.19 -7.89
N HIS A 38 -10.63 6.12 -8.65
CA HIS A 38 -10.05 7.45 -8.86
C HIS A 38 -9.88 8.21 -7.55
N GLU A 39 -10.92 8.26 -6.71
CA GLU A 39 -10.86 8.95 -5.41
C GLU A 39 -9.78 8.35 -4.50
N LYS A 40 -9.68 7.02 -4.45
CA LYS A 40 -8.63 6.34 -3.66
C LYS A 40 -7.24 6.60 -4.23
N ARG A 41 -7.10 6.67 -5.55
CA ARG A 41 -5.82 7.03 -6.20
C ARG A 41 -5.44 8.46 -5.88
N GLU A 42 -6.34 9.42 -5.99
CA GLU A 42 -6.07 10.82 -5.63
C GLU A 42 -5.67 10.96 -4.17
N LYS A 43 -6.39 10.29 -3.24
CA LYS A 43 -6.00 10.25 -1.81
C LYS A 43 -4.62 9.62 -1.59
N THR A 44 -4.26 8.61 -2.38
CA THR A 44 -2.94 7.97 -2.31
C THR A 44 -1.86 8.85 -2.92
N GLU A 45 -2.14 9.55 -4.01
CA GLU A 45 -1.21 10.48 -4.67
C GLU A 45 -0.99 11.76 -3.85
N GLN A 46 -1.95 12.15 -3.01
CA GLN A 46 -1.77 13.17 -1.98
C GLN A 46 -0.81 12.73 -0.86
N CYS A 47 -0.54 11.43 -0.72
CA CYS A 47 0.54 10.98 0.15
C CYS A 47 1.87 11.27 -0.53
N LEU A 48 2.74 12.03 0.15
CA LEU A 48 4.07 12.35 -0.33
C LEU A 48 4.79 11.08 -0.77
N LYS A 49 5.31 11.08 -2.00
CA LYS A 49 6.11 9.95 -2.47
C LYS A 49 7.30 9.79 -1.53
N PRO A 50 7.76 8.56 -1.24
CA PRO A 50 8.96 8.37 -0.41
C PRO A 50 10.14 9.24 -0.87
N SER A 51 10.35 9.35 -2.19
CA SER A 51 11.35 10.23 -2.78
C SER A 51 11.18 11.72 -2.45
N GLU A 52 9.94 12.20 -2.34
CA GLU A 52 9.63 13.58 -1.96
C GLU A 52 9.86 13.80 -0.47
N VAL A 53 9.54 12.82 0.37
CA VAL A 53 9.89 12.83 1.80
C VAL A 53 11.41 12.91 1.97
N PHE A 54 12.16 12.03 1.29
CA PHE A 54 13.62 12.08 1.31
C PHE A 54 14.16 13.42 0.79
N ARG A 55 13.63 13.95 -0.31
CA ARG A 55 14.06 15.25 -0.84
C ARG A 55 13.72 16.41 0.12
N ARG A 56 12.59 16.36 0.83
CA ARG A 56 12.23 17.39 1.80
C ARG A 56 13.19 17.43 2.99
N HIS A 57 13.60 16.27 3.48
CA HIS A 57 14.49 16.17 4.64
C HIS A 57 15.98 16.30 4.29
N PHE A 58 16.42 15.68 3.19
CA PHE A 58 17.84 15.58 2.81
C PHE A 58 18.20 16.34 1.53
N GLY A 59 17.23 16.95 0.84
CA GLY A 59 17.46 17.73 -0.37
C GLY A 59 18.32 18.98 -0.17
N PRO A 60 18.17 19.75 0.94
CA PRO A 60 19.09 20.85 1.25
C PRO A 60 20.54 20.41 1.40
N GLU A 61 20.78 19.15 1.81
CA GLU A 61 22.11 18.57 2.04
C GLU A 61 22.75 18.05 0.75
N ARG A 62 22.05 18.11 -0.40
CA ARG A 62 22.50 17.61 -1.72
C ARG A 62 22.91 16.12 -1.72
N GLY A 63 22.34 15.36 -0.79
CA GLY A 63 22.67 13.95 -0.57
C GLY A 63 23.62 13.76 0.60
N VAL A 64 23.34 12.75 1.41
CA VAL A 64 24.18 12.35 2.55
C VAL A 64 24.84 11.01 2.24
N GLU A 65 26.14 10.90 2.52
CA GLU A 65 26.81 9.61 2.51
C GLU A 65 26.48 8.86 3.80
N LEU A 66 25.81 7.73 3.65
CA LEU A 66 25.55 6.85 4.78
C LEU A 66 26.85 6.14 5.15
N PRO A 67 27.15 6.00 6.46
CA PRO A 67 28.31 5.25 6.91
C PRO A 67 28.20 3.80 6.40
N PRO A 68 29.34 3.10 6.20
CA PRO A 68 29.35 1.74 5.72
C PRO A 68 28.45 0.86 6.59
N ARG A 69 27.63 0.01 5.93
CA ARG A 69 26.72 -0.93 6.59
C ARG A 69 27.49 -1.73 7.64
N ARG A 70 27.18 -1.51 8.92
CA ARG A 70 27.64 -2.38 10.00
C ARG A 70 27.00 -3.74 9.78
N ARG A 71 27.80 -4.73 9.38
CA ARG A 71 27.38 -6.14 9.35
C ARG A 71 27.26 -6.58 10.80
N TYR A 72 26.09 -6.41 11.39
CA TYR A 72 25.75 -7.15 12.59
C TYR A 72 25.74 -8.63 12.18
N ARG A 73 26.74 -9.41 12.63
CA ARG A 73 26.62 -10.86 12.56
C ARG A 73 25.38 -11.21 13.37
N TYR A 74 24.38 -11.76 12.70
CA TYR A 74 23.29 -12.43 13.39
C TYR A 74 23.93 -13.48 14.31
N LYS A 75 23.82 -13.27 15.62
CA LYS A 75 24.21 -14.26 16.62
C LYS A 75 22.91 -15.02 16.94
N PRO A 76 22.70 -16.23 16.40
CA PRO A 76 21.51 -17.01 16.76
C PRO A 76 21.45 -17.14 18.28
N VAL A 77 20.26 -16.97 18.83
CA VAL A 77 20.01 -17.20 20.25
C VAL A 77 20.19 -18.70 20.48
N SER A 78 21.28 -19.09 21.16
CA SER A 78 21.45 -20.46 21.63
C SER A 78 20.68 -20.60 22.93
N PHE A 79 19.57 -21.33 22.90
CA PHE A 79 18.98 -21.87 24.11
C PHE A 79 19.91 -23.02 24.53
N ALA A 80 20.73 -22.78 25.55
CA ALA A 80 21.35 -23.89 26.25
C ALA A 80 20.19 -24.67 26.87
N ASP A 81 20.02 -25.90 26.42
CA ASP A 81 19.21 -26.89 27.10
C ASP A 81 19.90 -27.13 28.45
N ASP A 82 19.40 -26.46 29.49
CA ASP A 82 19.70 -26.81 30.88
C ASP A 82 19.10 -28.21 31.07
N GLY A 83 19.90 -29.21 30.74
CA GLY A 83 19.56 -30.63 30.85
C GLY A 83 19.14 -30.96 32.27
N GLU A 84 17.85 -31.20 32.42
CA GLU A 84 17.24 -31.87 33.55
C GLU A 84 17.40 -33.39 33.32
N ALA A 85 18.34 -34.02 34.03
CA ALA A 85 18.29 -35.41 34.54
C ALA A 85 19.59 -35.78 35.27
#